data_AF-A0AAX4HF15-F1
#
_entry.id   AF-A0AAX4HF15-F1
#
_cell.length_a   1.000
_cell.length_b   1.000
_cell.length_c   1.000
_cell.angle_alpha   90.00
_cell.angle_beta   90.00
_cell.angle_gamma   90.00
#
_symmetry.space_group_name_H-M   'P 1'
#
loop_
_entity.id
_entity.type
_entity.pdbx_description
1 polymer ?
#
loop_
_entity_poly.entity_id
_entity_poly.type
_entity_poly.pdbx_seq_one_letter_code
_entity_poly.pdbx_strand_id
1 'polypeptide(L)'
;MREQDFGNFQSAPEETAKIWEQRAHYGHFFYRIPHGESAADVYDRVTSFNESLYRKFEHEDFPNVLVLVTHGIWARVFLMKWFRWSYEEFESLRNIPHCQYLVMKRNTDGRYLLKTPLRKWDDLPELDVEEEVDKEFRQEVKFNSKTKVNPEDLDIDSILRAQKEAIKENRKKDRELKQVYLQSMNKYLECHQSPSLSSVDDFSVLTTGNS
;
A
#
# COMPACT_ATOMS: atom_id res chain seq x y z
N MET A 1 -19.33 -2.26 7.26
CA MET A 1 -19.09 -1.18 6.28
C MET A 1 -19.10 -1.83 4.90
N ARG A 2 -19.66 -1.18 3.87
CA ARG A 2 -19.83 -1.83 2.56
C ARG A 2 -18.50 -1.89 1.81
N GLU A 3 -18.30 -2.97 1.06
CA GLU A 3 -17.17 -3.10 0.12
C GLU A 3 -17.30 -2.12 -1.05
N GLN A 4 -16.26 -2.02 -1.88
CA GLN A 4 -16.35 -1.48 -3.23
C GLN A 4 -17.48 -2.15 -4.02
N ASP A 5 -18.34 -1.36 -4.66
CA ASP A 5 -19.34 -1.87 -5.59
C ASP A 5 -18.67 -2.21 -6.94
N PHE A 6 -18.88 -3.43 -7.42
CA PHE A 6 -18.34 -3.87 -8.71
C PHE A 6 -19.38 -3.79 -9.85
N GLY A 7 -20.56 -3.21 -9.60
CA GLY A 7 -21.60 -3.05 -10.60
C GLY A 7 -22.27 -4.37 -11.02
N ASN A 8 -22.90 -4.35 -12.18
CA ASN A 8 -23.66 -5.49 -12.70
C ASN A 8 -22.78 -6.37 -13.62
N PHE A 9 -22.27 -7.49 -13.11
CA PHE A 9 -21.57 -8.52 -13.92
C PHE A 9 -22.52 -9.42 -14.73
N GLN A 10 -23.56 -8.86 -15.37
CA GLN A 10 -24.44 -9.63 -16.26
C GLN A 10 -23.98 -9.61 -17.72
N SER A 11 -22.87 -8.92 -17.99
CA SER A 11 -22.22 -8.81 -19.28
C SER A 11 -21.66 -10.13 -19.80
N ALA A 12 -21.46 -10.21 -21.12
CA ALA A 12 -20.80 -11.35 -21.75
C ALA A 12 -19.36 -11.55 -21.20
N PRO A 13 -18.81 -12.78 -21.23
CA PRO A 13 -17.45 -13.06 -20.76
C PRO A 13 -16.39 -12.15 -21.40
N GLU A 14 -16.52 -11.83 -22.68
CA GLU A 14 -15.59 -10.95 -23.41
C GLU A 14 -15.56 -9.51 -22.86
N GLU A 15 -16.72 -8.95 -22.52
CA GLU A 15 -16.80 -7.60 -21.91
C GLU A 15 -16.18 -7.60 -20.52
N THR A 16 -16.42 -8.67 -19.75
CA THR A 16 -15.81 -8.85 -18.43
C THR A 16 -14.29 -8.92 -18.56
N ALA A 17 -13.76 -9.68 -19.51
CA ALA A 17 -12.32 -9.78 -19.76
C ALA A 17 -11.68 -8.41 -20.06
N LYS A 18 -12.32 -7.60 -20.93
CA LYS A 18 -11.86 -6.24 -21.23
C LYS A 18 -11.84 -5.33 -20.01
N ILE A 19 -12.84 -5.42 -19.14
CA ILE A 19 -12.88 -4.66 -17.87
C ILE A 19 -11.69 -5.05 -16.97
N TRP A 20 -11.40 -6.34 -16.83
CA TRP A 20 -10.29 -6.82 -16.00
C TRP A 20 -8.92 -6.46 -16.59
N GLU A 21 -8.76 -6.53 -17.90
CA GLU A 21 -7.54 -6.10 -18.60
C GLU A 21 -7.28 -4.60 -18.40
N GLN A 22 -8.30 -3.76 -18.60
CA GLN A 22 -8.18 -2.33 -18.34
C GLN A 22 -7.87 -2.07 -16.86
N ARG A 23 -8.53 -2.77 -15.94
CA ARG A 23 -8.25 -2.63 -14.51
C ARG A 23 -6.82 -3.01 -14.14
N ALA A 24 -6.26 -4.04 -14.77
CA ALA A 24 -4.86 -4.41 -14.60
C ALA A 24 -3.90 -3.30 -15.06
N HIS A 25 -4.24 -2.60 -16.14
CA HIS A 25 -3.41 -1.52 -16.69
C HIS A 25 -3.53 -0.20 -15.90
N TYR A 26 -4.75 0.20 -15.52
CA TYR A 26 -5.00 1.46 -14.81
C TYR A 26 -4.74 1.40 -13.30
N GLY A 27 -4.64 0.18 -12.74
CA GLY A 27 -4.45 -0.04 -11.31
C GLY A 27 -5.76 -0.11 -10.52
N HIS A 28 -5.71 -0.73 -9.35
CA HIS A 28 -6.90 -1.02 -8.54
C HIS A 28 -7.51 0.25 -7.93
N PHE A 29 -6.70 1.28 -7.66
CA PHE A 29 -7.12 2.49 -6.97
C PHE A 29 -7.99 3.40 -7.84
N PHE A 30 -7.54 3.68 -9.07
CA PHE A 30 -8.15 4.68 -9.95
C PHE A 30 -9.16 4.10 -10.94
N TYR A 31 -9.04 2.83 -11.31
CA TYR A 31 -9.96 2.24 -12.28
C TYR A 31 -11.39 2.19 -11.73
N ARG A 32 -12.32 2.80 -12.47
CA ARG A 32 -13.75 2.77 -12.16
C ARG A 32 -14.43 1.71 -13.01
N ILE A 33 -14.94 0.68 -12.36
CA ILE A 33 -15.69 -0.38 -13.03
C ILE A 33 -17.02 0.18 -13.56
N PRO A 34 -17.48 -0.20 -14.77
CA PRO A 34 -18.78 0.22 -15.29
C PRO A 34 -19.92 -0.07 -14.32
N HIS A 35 -20.75 0.94 -14.05
CA HIS A 35 -21.85 0.88 -13.07
C HIS A 35 -21.43 0.52 -11.63
N GLY A 36 -20.13 0.59 -11.31
CA GLY A 36 -19.58 0.34 -9.98
C GLY A 36 -18.84 1.56 -9.41
N GLU A 37 -18.01 1.27 -8.42
CA GLU A 37 -17.14 2.22 -7.72
C GLU A 37 -15.67 1.94 -8.06
N SER A 38 -14.85 2.98 -7.99
CA SER A 38 -13.39 2.88 -7.87
C SER A 38 -12.97 2.82 -6.39
N ALA A 39 -11.73 2.41 -6.10
CA ALA A 39 -11.22 2.50 -4.72
C ALA A 39 -11.03 3.96 -4.26
N ALA A 40 -10.86 4.91 -5.18
CA ALA A 40 -10.94 6.33 -4.89
C ALA A 40 -12.34 6.75 -4.38
N ASP A 41 -13.43 6.27 -4.99
CA ASP A 41 -14.79 6.52 -4.46
C ASP A 41 -14.94 5.92 -3.04
N VAL A 42 -14.34 4.75 -2.79
CA VAL A 42 -14.30 4.15 -1.43
C VAL A 42 -13.50 5.02 -0.45
N TYR A 43 -12.41 5.65 -0.91
CA TYR A 43 -11.56 6.53 -0.10
C TYR A 43 -12.32 7.75 0.41
N ASP A 44 -13.22 8.31 -0.39
CA ASP A 44 -14.07 9.42 0.03
C ASP A 44 -15.04 8.98 1.14
N ARG A 45 -15.69 7.81 0.98
CA ARG A 45 -16.56 7.25 2.03
C ARG A 45 -15.81 6.96 3.32
N VAL A 46 -14.60 6.42 3.22
CA VAL A 46 -13.69 6.17 4.36
C VAL A 46 -13.30 7.48 5.04
N THR A 47 -13.07 8.55 4.27
CA THR A 47 -12.73 9.87 4.81
C THR A 47 -13.86 10.39 5.70
N SER A 48 -15.10 10.40 5.21
CA SER A 48 -16.26 10.83 6.00
C SER A 48 -16.49 9.95 7.24
N PHE A 49 -16.25 8.64 7.11
CA PHE A 49 -16.30 7.73 8.26
C PHE A 49 -15.25 8.08 9.31
N ASN A 50 -14.01 8.33 8.90
CA ASN A 50 -12.91 8.67 9.81
C ASN A 50 -13.17 9.98 10.54
N GLU A 51 -13.69 11.01 9.87
CA GLU A 51 -14.07 12.27 10.51
C GLU A 51 -15.10 12.06 11.63
N SER A 52 -16.11 11.24 11.34
CA SER A 52 -17.14 10.88 12.33
C SER A 52 -16.53 10.06 13.49
N LEU A 53 -15.60 9.17 13.20
CA LEU A 53 -14.94 8.33 14.18
C LEU A 53 -14.03 9.14 15.11
N TYR A 54 -13.25 10.07 14.56
CA TYR A 54 -12.38 10.94 15.36
C TYR A 54 -13.15 11.80 16.34
N ARG A 55 -14.31 12.36 15.92
CA ARG A 55 -15.21 13.08 16.84
C ARG A 55 -15.68 12.18 17.98
N LYS A 56 -15.99 10.90 17.70
CA LYS A 56 -16.38 9.93 18.74
C LYS A 56 -15.25 9.63 19.73
N PHE A 57 -14.00 9.63 19.28
CA PHE A 57 -12.84 9.42 20.17
C PHE A 57 -12.63 10.53 21.19
N GLU A 58 -13.20 11.72 20.97
CA GLU A 58 -13.13 12.85 21.90
C GLU A 58 -14.09 12.70 23.09
N HIS A 59 -15.05 11.76 23.02
CA HIS A 59 -15.96 11.49 24.12
C HIS A 59 -15.30 10.59 25.19
N GLU A 60 -15.43 10.97 26.45
CA GLU A 60 -14.82 10.26 27.59
C GLU A 60 -15.38 8.84 27.80
N ASP A 61 -16.60 8.57 27.33
CA ASP A 61 -17.26 7.26 27.41
C ASP A 61 -16.91 6.33 26.24
N PHE A 62 -16.05 6.76 25.31
CA PHE A 62 -15.67 5.94 24.17
C PHE A 62 -14.86 4.70 24.61
N PRO A 63 -15.22 3.48 24.17
CA PRO A 63 -14.53 2.26 24.59
C PRO A 63 -13.04 2.24 24.23
N ASN A 64 -12.23 1.62 25.09
CA ASN A 64 -10.79 1.45 24.86
C ASN A 64 -10.45 0.57 23.64
N VAL A 65 -11.39 -0.26 23.18
CA VAL A 65 -11.21 -1.17 22.04
C VAL A 65 -12.35 -0.98 21.06
N LEU A 66 -11.99 -0.68 19.81
CA LEU A 66 -12.91 -0.61 18.68
C LEU A 66 -12.68 -1.79 17.74
N VAL A 67 -13.75 -2.53 17.43
CA VAL A 67 -13.72 -3.62 16.45
C VAL A 67 -14.48 -3.18 15.21
N LEU A 68 -13.81 -3.18 14.06
CA LEU A 68 -14.40 -2.88 12.77
C LEU A 68 -14.50 -4.16 11.94
N VAL A 69 -15.71 -4.50 11.51
CA VAL A 69 -15.96 -5.61 10.58
C VAL A 69 -16.23 -5.04 9.18
N THR A 70 -15.38 -5.42 8.23
CA THR A 70 -15.35 -4.83 6.89
C THR A 70 -14.77 -5.81 5.87
N HIS A 71 -14.51 -5.33 4.66
CA HIS A 71 -14.02 -6.11 3.53
C HIS A 71 -12.60 -5.69 3.11
N GLY A 72 -12.01 -6.42 2.15
CA GLY A 72 -10.59 -6.31 1.82
C GLY A 72 -10.19 -4.97 1.22
N ILE A 73 -10.91 -4.49 0.20
CA ILE A 73 -10.59 -3.20 -0.44
C ILE A 73 -10.87 -2.07 0.55
N TRP A 74 -12.02 -2.09 1.21
CA TRP A 74 -12.33 -1.11 2.25
C TRP A 74 -11.24 -1.05 3.33
N ALA A 75 -10.75 -2.19 3.83
CA ALA A 75 -9.69 -2.23 4.84
C ALA A 75 -8.37 -1.63 4.33
N ARG A 76 -7.95 -1.96 3.11
CA ARG A 76 -6.74 -1.37 2.51
C ARG A 76 -6.86 0.14 2.36
N VAL A 77 -8.02 0.62 1.87
CA VAL A 77 -8.29 2.06 1.71
C VAL A 77 -8.37 2.77 3.07
N PHE A 78 -8.94 2.13 4.08
CA PHE A 78 -8.94 2.64 5.45
C PHE A 78 -7.53 2.83 5.98
N LEU A 79 -6.66 1.82 5.83
CA LEU A 79 -5.26 1.93 6.24
C LEU A 79 -4.51 3.01 5.45
N MET A 80 -4.71 3.07 4.13
CA MET A 80 -4.13 4.12 3.30
C MET A 80 -4.53 5.50 3.80
N LYS A 81 -5.82 5.73 4.08
CA LYS A 81 -6.31 7.01 4.62
C LYS A 81 -5.75 7.29 6.02
N TRP A 82 -5.72 6.27 6.87
CA TRP A 82 -5.34 6.40 8.27
C TRP A 82 -3.86 6.74 8.44
N PHE A 83 -3.00 6.03 7.72
CA PHE A 83 -1.54 6.19 7.78
C PHE A 83 -1.00 7.16 6.75
N ARG A 84 -1.87 7.76 5.92
CA ARG A 84 -1.53 8.68 4.83
C ARG A 84 -0.52 8.05 3.86
N TRP A 85 -0.74 6.78 3.51
CA TRP A 85 0.07 6.09 2.52
C TRP A 85 -0.18 6.67 1.13
N SER A 86 0.85 6.62 0.29
CA SER A 86 0.74 7.01 -1.11
C SER A 86 -0.05 5.97 -1.91
N TYR A 87 -0.40 6.31 -3.15
CA TYR A 87 -1.09 5.35 -4.00
C TYR A 87 -0.17 4.17 -4.36
N GLU A 88 1.13 4.40 -4.54
CA GLU A 88 2.12 3.36 -4.84
C GLU A 88 2.15 2.32 -3.71
N GLU A 89 2.20 2.81 -2.47
CA GLU A 89 2.16 1.96 -1.30
C GLU A 89 0.86 1.15 -1.25
N PHE A 90 -0.28 1.74 -1.59
CA PHE A 90 -1.56 1.01 -1.69
C PHE A 90 -1.54 -0.08 -2.78
N GLU A 91 -1.06 0.22 -3.99
CA GLU A 91 -0.96 -0.74 -5.10
C GLU A 91 0.05 -1.86 -4.83
N SER A 92 1.08 -1.58 -4.01
CA SER A 92 2.06 -2.59 -3.59
C SER A 92 1.46 -3.67 -2.68
N LEU A 93 0.32 -3.39 -2.02
CA LEU A 93 -0.34 -4.32 -1.10
C LEU A 93 -1.00 -5.48 -1.87
N ARG A 94 -0.80 -6.68 -1.34
CA ARG A 94 -1.54 -7.88 -1.74
C ARG A 94 -2.93 -7.92 -1.12
N ASN A 95 -3.77 -8.83 -1.61
CA ASN A 95 -5.08 -9.06 -1.02
C ASN A 95 -4.97 -9.54 0.43
N ILE A 96 -5.86 -9.02 1.28
CA ILE A 96 -5.98 -9.44 2.69
C ILE A 96 -6.74 -10.77 2.72
N PRO A 97 -6.14 -11.86 3.26
CA PRO A 97 -6.84 -13.12 3.47
C PRO A 97 -8.19 -13.00 4.18
N HIS A 98 -9.10 -13.90 3.85
CA HIS A 98 -10.40 -13.99 4.51
C HIS A 98 -10.25 -14.18 6.02
N CYS A 99 -11.09 -13.49 6.78
CA CYS A 99 -11.13 -13.54 8.25
C CYS A 99 -9.80 -13.16 8.94
N GLN A 100 -8.91 -12.42 8.27
CA GLN A 100 -7.68 -11.93 8.89
C GLN A 100 -7.95 -10.73 9.81
N TYR A 101 -7.31 -10.72 10.98
CA TYR A 101 -7.32 -9.57 11.90
C TYR A 101 -6.23 -8.55 11.55
N LEU A 102 -6.64 -7.30 11.39
CA LEU A 102 -5.75 -6.15 11.30
C LEU A 102 -5.76 -5.40 12.62
N VAL A 103 -4.63 -5.39 13.32
CA VAL A 103 -4.50 -4.81 14.65
C VAL A 103 -3.76 -3.50 14.58
N MET A 104 -4.42 -2.43 15.00
CA MET A 104 -3.82 -1.11 15.18
C MET A 104 -3.74 -0.80 16.67
N LYS A 105 -2.55 -0.42 17.14
CA LYS A 105 -2.32 -0.08 18.55
C LYS A 105 -2.00 1.40 18.69
N ARG A 106 -2.73 2.09 19.57
CA ARG A 106 -2.42 3.46 19.95
C ARG A 106 -1.14 3.48 20.79
N ASN A 107 -0.22 4.35 20.41
CA ASN A 107 1.03 4.61 21.12
C ASN A 107 0.85 5.78 22.11
N THR A 108 1.85 6.02 22.96
CA THR A 108 1.83 7.08 23.98
C THR A 108 1.75 8.49 23.39
N ASP A 109 2.22 8.68 22.16
CA ASP A 109 2.11 9.92 21.37
C ASP A 109 0.71 10.15 20.76
N GLY A 110 -0.25 9.25 21.05
CA GLY A 110 -1.60 9.31 20.54
C GLY A 110 -1.76 8.80 19.11
N ARG A 111 -0.67 8.49 18.40
CA ARG A 111 -0.71 7.93 17.04
C ARG A 111 -0.94 6.42 17.09
N TYR A 112 -1.56 5.89 16.04
CA TYR A 112 -1.70 4.44 15.89
C TYR A 112 -0.52 3.87 15.13
N LEU A 113 -0.15 2.64 15.46
CA LEU A 113 0.80 1.82 14.74
C LEU A 113 0.10 0.54 14.29
N LEU A 114 0.28 0.19 13.02
CA LEU A 114 -0.19 -1.10 12.50
C LEU A 114 0.73 -2.20 13.01
N LYS A 115 0.18 -3.15 13.77
CA LYS A 115 0.91 -4.31 14.32
C LYS A 115 0.85 -5.51 13.40
N THR A 116 -0.25 -5.68 12.66
CA THR A 116 -0.35 -6.77 11.68
C THR A 116 0.46 -6.41 10.44
N PRO A 117 1.48 -7.19 10.05
CA PRO A 117 2.18 -6.97 8.79
C PRO A 117 1.23 -7.25 7.62
N LEU A 118 1.18 -6.33 6.67
CA LEU A 118 0.53 -6.56 5.38
C LEU A 118 1.52 -7.19 4.41
N ARG A 119 1.01 -8.05 3.55
CA ARG A 119 1.81 -8.66 2.49
C ARG A 119 1.93 -7.68 1.34
N LYS A 120 3.13 -7.49 0.80
CA LYS A 120 3.36 -6.72 -0.42
C LYS A 120 3.85 -7.60 -1.56
N TRP A 121 3.64 -7.15 -2.79
CA TRP A 121 4.24 -7.76 -3.98
C TRP A 121 5.76 -7.64 -3.99
N ASP A 122 6.29 -6.60 -3.34
CA ASP A 122 7.72 -6.37 -3.18
C ASP A 122 8.43 -7.44 -2.34
N ASP A 123 7.72 -8.03 -1.38
CA ASP A 123 8.28 -9.02 -0.45
C ASP A 123 8.37 -10.44 -1.06
N LEU A 124 7.74 -10.66 -2.21
CA LEU A 124 7.72 -11.97 -2.87
C LEU A 124 8.98 -12.20 -3.73
N PRO A 125 9.60 -13.38 -3.66
CA PRO A 125 10.61 -13.80 -4.63
C PRO A 125 10.06 -13.70 -6.07
N GLU A 126 10.90 -13.28 -7.02
CA GLU A 126 10.46 -13.08 -8.42
C GLU A 126 9.89 -14.35 -9.06
N LEU A 127 10.35 -15.53 -8.63
CA LEU A 127 9.88 -16.84 -9.09
C LEU A 127 8.44 -17.14 -8.65
N ASP A 128 8.01 -16.60 -7.50
CA ASP A 128 6.71 -16.93 -6.89
C ASP A 128 5.60 -15.93 -7.32
N VAL A 129 5.98 -14.78 -7.89
CA VAL A 129 5.02 -13.73 -8.29
C VAL A 129 3.98 -14.27 -9.26
N GLU A 130 4.40 -15.06 -10.24
CA GLU A 130 3.51 -15.56 -11.29
C GLU A 130 2.41 -16.46 -10.73
N GLU A 131 2.76 -17.39 -9.85
CA GLU A 131 1.81 -18.29 -9.21
C GLU A 131 0.86 -17.54 -8.26
N GLU A 132 1.38 -16.60 -7.47
CA GLU A 132 0.58 -15.86 -6.50
C GLU A 132 -0.39 -14.87 -7.18
N VAL A 133 0.01 -14.26 -8.30
CA VAL A 133 -0.89 -13.41 -9.11
C VAL A 133 -2.04 -14.24 -9.69
N ASP A 134 -1.76 -15.42 -10.25
CA ASP A 134 -2.81 -16.30 -10.77
C ASP A 134 -3.82 -16.70 -9.67
N LYS A 135 -3.32 -17.10 -8.50
CA LYS A 135 -4.16 -17.45 -7.35
C LYS A 135 -5.04 -16.29 -6.90
N GLU A 136 -4.47 -15.11 -6.68
CA GLU A 136 -5.22 -13.95 -6.20
C GLU A 136 -6.26 -13.48 -7.23
N PHE A 137 -5.90 -13.46 -8.52
CA PHE A 137 -6.81 -13.07 -9.59
C PHE A 137 -8.02 -14.02 -9.68
N ARG A 138 -7.78 -15.34 -9.70
CA ARG A 138 -8.86 -16.34 -9.77
C ARG A 138 -9.79 -16.25 -8.57
N GLN A 139 -9.24 -16.01 -7.38
CA GLN A 139 -10.05 -15.81 -6.17
C GLN A 139 -10.91 -14.55 -6.27
N GLU A 140 -10.34 -13.44 -6.75
CA GLU A 140 -11.05 -12.18 -6.90
C GLU A 140 -12.21 -12.30 -7.92
N VAL A 141 -11.96 -12.87 -9.10
CA VAL A 141 -13.00 -13.09 -10.12
C VAL A 141 -14.13 -13.95 -9.58
N LYS A 142 -13.82 -15.06 -8.90
CA LYS A 142 -14.84 -15.94 -8.31
C LYS A 142 -15.68 -15.23 -7.25
N PHE A 143 -15.04 -14.42 -6.41
CA PHE A 143 -15.71 -13.70 -5.33
C PHE A 143 -16.64 -12.60 -5.87
N ASN A 144 -16.14 -11.75 -6.77
CA ASN A 144 -16.89 -10.60 -7.28
C ASN A 144 -18.00 -10.99 -8.25
N SER A 145 -17.81 -12.05 -9.05
CA SER A 145 -18.84 -12.57 -9.96
C SER A 145 -19.91 -13.42 -9.25
N LYS A 146 -19.78 -13.68 -7.94
CA LYS A 146 -20.63 -14.63 -7.19
C LYS A 146 -20.75 -15.99 -7.91
N THR A 147 -19.65 -16.48 -8.47
CA THR A 147 -19.57 -17.74 -9.24
C THR A 147 -20.39 -17.75 -10.54
N LYS A 148 -20.93 -16.61 -11.00
CA LYS A 148 -21.68 -16.53 -12.27
C LYS A 148 -20.78 -16.54 -13.50
N VAL A 149 -19.51 -16.20 -13.33
CA VAL A 149 -18.49 -16.21 -14.38
C VAL A 149 -17.46 -17.26 -14.01
N ASN A 150 -17.22 -18.24 -14.89
CA ASN A 150 -16.12 -19.17 -14.73
C ASN A 150 -14.84 -18.47 -15.21
N PRO A 151 -13.78 -18.37 -14.38
CA PRO A 151 -12.52 -17.81 -14.82
C PRO A 151 -12.03 -18.47 -16.11
N GLU A 152 -12.19 -19.79 -16.26
CA GLU A 152 -11.72 -20.56 -17.43
C GLU A 152 -12.35 -20.14 -18.76
N ASP A 153 -13.50 -19.45 -18.73
CA ASP A 153 -14.18 -18.95 -19.93
C ASP A 153 -13.68 -17.56 -20.38
N LEU A 154 -12.76 -16.95 -19.62
CA LEU A 154 -12.16 -15.65 -19.93
C LEU A 154 -10.79 -15.84 -20.62
N ASP A 155 -10.33 -14.83 -21.34
CA ASP A 155 -8.92 -14.74 -21.75
C ASP A 155 -8.05 -14.37 -20.53
N ILE A 156 -7.95 -15.34 -19.60
CA ILE A 156 -7.20 -15.20 -18.35
C ILE A 156 -5.74 -14.88 -18.65
N ASP A 157 -5.16 -15.49 -19.68
CA ASP A 157 -3.74 -15.38 -19.98
C ASP A 157 -3.35 -13.95 -20.34
N SER A 158 -4.18 -13.25 -21.13
CA SER A 158 -3.97 -11.83 -21.42
C SER A 158 -4.04 -10.97 -20.14
N ILE A 159 -5.06 -11.18 -19.31
CA ILE A 159 -5.27 -10.40 -18.09
C ILE A 159 -4.15 -10.64 -17.08
N LEU A 160 -3.75 -11.89 -16.88
CA LEU A 160 -2.63 -12.24 -16.01
C LEU A 160 -1.32 -11.65 -16.52
N ARG A 161 -1.10 -11.64 -17.84
CA ARG A 161 0.08 -10.98 -18.43
C ARG A 161 0.08 -9.49 -18.10
N ALA A 162 -1.04 -8.80 -18.30
CA ALA A 162 -1.17 -7.39 -17.98
C ALA A 162 -0.92 -7.10 -16.48
N GLN A 163 -1.48 -7.91 -15.57
CA GLN A 163 -1.24 -7.76 -14.13
C GLN A 163 0.23 -8.04 -13.76
N LYS A 164 0.84 -9.08 -14.34
CA LYS A 164 2.25 -9.41 -14.13
C LYS A 164 3.15 -8.27 -14.61
N GLU A 165 2.88 -7.71 -15.78
CA GLU A 165 3.64 -6.58 -16.33
C GLU A 165 3.51 -5.35 -15.44
N ALA A 166 2.29 -5.01 -15.00
CA ALA A 166 2.05 -3.90 -14.08
C ALA A 166 2.80 -4.08 -12.75
N ILE A 167 2.75 -5.29 -12.16
CA ILE A 167 3.48 -5.60 -10.92
C ILE A 167 4.99 -5.48 -11.15
N LYS A 168 5.53 -6.07 -12.22
CA LYS A 168 6.97 -5.99 -12.55
C LYS A 168 7.42 -4.54 -12.75
N GLU A 169 6.64 -3.74 -13.46
CA GLU A 169 6.92 -2.33 -13.72
C GLU A 169 6.94 -1.52 -12.41
N ASN A 170 5.93 -1.70 -11.55
CA ASN A 170 5.88 -1.04 -10.25
C ASN A 170 7.07 -1.43 -9.37
N ARG A 171 7.40 -2.72 -9.27
CA ARG A 171 8.59 -3.19 -8.51
C ARG A 171 9.88 -2.58 -9.03
N LYS A 172 10.01 -2.41 -10.36
CA LYS A 172 11.19 -1.78 -10.97
C LYS A 172 11.26 -0.30 -10.59
N LYS A 173 10.16 0.44 -10.76
CA LYS A 173 10.07 1.86 -10.38
C LYS A 173 10.39 2.07 -8.89
N ASP A 174 9.86 1.23 -8.01
CA ASP A 174 10.10 1.31 -6.57
C ASP A 174 11.58 1.05 -6.21
N ARG A 175 12.23 0.09 -6.89
CA ARG A 175 13.68 -0.16 -6.72
C ARG A 175 14.52 1.04 -7.18
N GLU A 176 14.21 1.61 -8.34
CA GLU A 176 14.91 2.78 -8.89
C GLU A 176 14.73 3.99 -7.97
N LEU A 177 13.52 4.25 -7.49
CA LEU A 177 13.22 5.34 -6.57
C LEU A 177 13.98 5.19 -5.24
N LYS A 178 14.01 3.97 -4.67
CA LYS A 178 14.79 3.67 -3.45
C LYS A 178 16.29 3.91 -3.68
N GLN A 179 16.82 3.51 -4.82
CA GLN A 179 18.23 3.73 -5.16
C GLN A 179 18.58 5.22 -5.30
N VAL A 180 17.75 5.98 -6.00
CA VAL A 180 17.93 7.44 -6.17
C VAL A 180 17.84 8.16 -4.82
N TYR A 181 16.90 7.76 -3.97
CA TYR A 181 16.76 8.30 -2.62
C TYR A 181 18.02 8.04 -1.78
N LEU A 182 18.52 6.79 -1.76
CA LEU A 182 19.72 6.42 -1.03
C LEU A 182 20.96 7.16 -1.54
N GLN A 183 21.11 7.31 -2.86
CA GLN A 183 22.20 8.08 -3.46
C GLN A 183 22.15 9.55 -3.03
N SER A 184 20.96 10.14 -3.05
CA SER A 184 20.75 11.54 -2.65
C SER A 184 20.99 11.74 -1.14
N MET A 185 20.56 10.79 -0.31
CA MET A 185 20.80 10.80 1.14
C MET A 185 22.29 10.63 1.47
N ASN A 186 22.98 9.72 0.80
CA ASN A 186 24.43 9.54 0.95
C ASN A 186 25.19 10.80 0.54
N LYS A 187 24.83 11.40 -0.60
CA LYS A 187 25.41 12.68 -1.03
C LYS A 187 25.16 13.80 -0.01
N TYR A 188 23.96 13.85 0.57
CA TYR A 188 23.65 14.80 1.65
C TYR A 188 24.54 14.57 2.87
N LEU A 189 24.69 13.33 3.33
CA LEU A 189 25.54 12.97 4.46
C LEU A 189 27.02 13.28 4.19
N GLU A 190 27.53 12.96 3.00
CA GLU A 190 28.90 13.29 2.57
C GLU A 190 29.15 14.81 2.58
N CYS A 191 28.20 15.62 2.13
CA CYS A 191 28.32 17.08 2.16
C CYS A 191 28.27 17.69 3.57
N HIS A 192 27.73 16.98 4.57
CA HIS A 192 27.54 17.48 5.93
C HIS A 192 28.40 16.75 6.99
N GLN A 193 29.29 15.85 6.56
CA GLN A 193 30.39 15.33 7.37
C GLN A 193 31.65 16.19 7.17
N SER A 194 31.78 17.27 7.95
CA SER A 194 33.06 17.96 8.11
C SER A 194 33.97 17.15 9.07
N PRO A 195 35.28 17.01 8.81
CA PRO A 195 36.19 16.38 9.76
C PRO A 195 36.44 17.33 10.93
N SER A 196 35.91 17.03 12.11
CA SER A 196 36.38 17.64 13.34
C SER A 196 37.45 16.75 14.00
N LEU A 197 38.60 17.38 14.27
CA LEU A 197 39.73 16.95 15.11
C LEU A 197 40.76 15.98 14.52
N SER A 198 41.91 16.54 14.09
CA SER A 198 43.24 16.23 14.69
C SER A 198 44.37 17.00 13.99
N SER A 199 44.92 18.04 14.63
CA SER A 199 46.37 18.37 14.58
C SER A 199 46.66 19.64 15.38
N VAL A 200 46.82 19.50 16.69
CA VAL A 200 47.72 20.40 17.44
C VAL A 200 48.42 19.53 18.46
N ASP A 201 49.57 18.97 18.08
CA ASP A 201 50.59 18.58 19.03
C ASP A 201 51.92 19.21 18.59
N ASP A 202 52.43 20.00 19.53
CA ASP A 202 53.83 20.25 19.87
C ASP A 202 54.71 21.21 19.02
N PHE A 203 54.90 22.41 19.57
CA PHE A 203 56.24 23.02 19.65
C PHE A 203 56.36 23.88 20.91
N SER A 204 56.93 23.30 21.97
CA SER A 204 57.49 24.03 23.10
C SER A 204 58.65 24.94 22.68
N VAL A 205 58.89 26.02 23.45
CA VAL A 205 60.17 26.75 23.71
C VAL A 205 59.98 28.27 23.64
N LEU A 206 59.83 28.93 24.81
CA LEU A 206 60.83 29.85 25.38
C LEU A 206 60.31 30.51 26.69
N THR A 207 60.94 30.14 27.80
CA THR A 207 61.03 30.91 29.04
C THR A 207 61.96 32.13 28.87
N THR A 208 61.56 33.28 29.44
CA THR A 208 62.33 34.42 30.03
C THR A 208 61.45 35.68 29.83
N GLY A 209 61.09 36.57 30.75
CA GLY A 209 61.70 37.10 31.98
C GLY A 209 61.51 38.64 31.95
N ASN A 210 61.31 39.29 33.11
CA ASN A 210 61.23 40.75 33.40
C ASN A 210 59.90 41.47 33.04
N SER A 211 59.27 42.29 33.91
CA SER A 211 59.62 42.90 35.21
C SER A 211 58.37 43.07 36.06
#